data_AF-A0AAV2PU13-F1
#
_entry.id   AF-A0AAV2PU13-F1
#
_cell.length_a   1.000
_cell.length_b   1.000
_cell.length_c   1.000
_cell.angle_alpha   90.00
_cell.angle_beta   90.00
_cell.angle_gamma   90.00
#
_symmetry.space_group_name_H-M   'P 1'
#
loop_
_entity.id
_entity.type
_entity.pdbx_description
1 polymer ?
#
loop_
_entity_poly.entity_id
_entity_poly.type
_entity_poly.pdbx_seq_one_letter_code
_entity_poly.pdbx_strand_id
1 'polypeptide(L)'
;FSDDIELMTGQRPGAFWLICWKYISPLVMLTILGSSIIKNIVYGSYYNAWDAALGKVVEKQWPGWCWGLVGVLVLLSALWIPGIALTRLCGIHVIHDEEPAWFPVEELKEFHTILPHKVTACERKLFFMKDDGSEGLCCPIGGPTTADV
;
A
#
# COMPACT_ATOMS: atom_id res chain seq x y z
N PHE A 1 -12.60 -5.48 2.15
CA PHE A 1 -12.27 -4.69 3.35
C PHE A 1 -13.48 -3.95 3.92
N SER A 2 -14.30 -3.29 3.09
CA SER A 2 -15.49 -2.57 3.59
C SER A 2 -16.47 -3.46 4.36
N ASP A 3 -16.66 -4.69 3.90
CA ASP A 3 -17.58 -5.66 4.51
C ASP A 3 -17.02 -6.21 5.83
N ASP A 4 -15.69 -6.30 5.96
CA ASP A 4 -15.04 -6.68 7.23
C ASP A 4 -15.27 -5.60 8.30
N ILE A 5 -15.18 -4.32 7.91
CA ILE A 5 -15.46 -3.20 8.83
C ILE A 5 -16.94 -3.17 9.24
N GLU A 6 -17.85 -3.42 8.30
CA GLU A 6 -19.28 -3.50 8.59
C GLU A 6 -19.59 -4.65 9.56
N LEU A 7 -18.92 -5.79 9.40
CA LEU A 7 -19.06 -6.93 10.30
C LEU A 7 -18.55 -6.65 11.72
N MET A 8 -17.47 -5.87 11.86
CA MET A 8 -16.89 -5.53 13.16
C MET A 8 -17.60 -4.38 13.88
N THR A 9 -18.19 -3.45 13.14
CA THR A 9 -18.75 -2.20 13.70
C THR A 9 -20.26 -2.06 13.54
N GLY A 10 -20.89 -2.92 12.75
CA GLY A 10 -22.31 -2.85 12.40
C GLY A 10 -22.66 -1.73 11.42
N GLN A 11 -21.69 -0.94 10.95
CA GLN A 11 -21.92 0.16 10.00
C GLN A 11 -20.89 0.14 8.87
N ARG A 12 -21.37 0.28 7.64
CA ARG A 12 -20.50 0.34 6.47
C ARG A 12 -19.76 1.68 6.39
N PRO A 13 -18.45 1.69 6.07
CA PRO A 13 -17.71 2.92 5.82
C PRO A 13 -18.35 3.77 4.72
N GLY A 14 -18.56 5.06 4.99
CA GLY A 14 -19.09 5.99 3.99
C GLY A 14 -18.15 6.20 2.80
N ALA A 15 -18.69 6.72 1.68
CA ALA A 15 -17.95 6.90 0.43
C ALA A 15 -16.68 7.77 0.56
N PHE A 16 -16.67 8.72 1.49
CA PHE A 16 -15.48 9.54 1.79
C PHE A 16 -14.27 8.69 2.18
N TRP A 17 -14.47 7.72 3.08
CA TRP A 17 -13.40 6.84 3.56
C TRP A 17 -12.88 5.91 2.45
N LEU A 18 -13.80 5.36 1.64
CA LEU A 18 -13.44 4.50 0.51
C LEU A 18 -12.61 5.24 -0.55
N ILE A 19 -12.99 6.48 -0.88
CA ILE A 19 -12.23 7.33 -1.82
C ILE A 19 -10.86 7.67 -1.23
N CYS A 20 -10.82 8.00 0.06
CA CYS A 20 -9.58 8.33 0.75
C CYS A 20 -8.58 7.16 0.68
N TRP A 21 -9.02 5.95 1.00
CA TRP A 21 -8.18 4.76 0.99
C TRP A 21 -7.77 4.31 -0.41
N LYS A 22 -8.70 4.29 -1.38
CA LYS A 22 -8.39 3.78 -2.72
C LYS A 22 -7.61 4.76 -3.60
N TYR A 23 -7.85 6.07 -3.47
CA TYR A 23 -7.34 7.05 -4.40
C TYR A 23 -6.47 8.11 -3.74
N ILE A 24 -6.97 8.79 -2.71
CA ILE A 24 -6.30 9.97 -2.16
C ILE A 24 -4.99 9.57 -1.49
N SER A 25 -5.01 8.57 -0.61
CA SER A 25 -3.81 8.15 0.13
C SER A 25 -2.70 7.66 -0.81
N PRO A 26 -2.94 6.73 -1.76
CA PRO A 26 -1.92 6.33 -2.73
C PRO A 26 -1.41 7.51 -3.58
N LEU A 27 -2.31 8.39 -4.04
CA LEU A 27 -1.92 9.55 -4.85
C LEU A 27 -1.05 10.53 -4.07
N VAL A 28 -1.41 10.87 -2.83
CA VAL A 28 -0.63 11.76 -1.97
C VAL A 28 0.74 11.16 -1.63
N MET A 29 0.79 9.86 -1.33
CA MET A 29 2.07 9.18 -1.08
C MET A 29 2.97 9.21 -2.30
N LEU A 30 2.43 8.93 -3.49
CA LEU A 30 3.18 9.00 -4.75
C LEU A 30 3.64 10.42 -5.09
N THR A 31 2.81 11.44 -4.85
CA THR A 31 3.19 12.83 -5.15
C THR A 31 4.28 13.34 -4.22
N ILE A 32 4.21 13.05 -2.92
CA ILE A 32 5.25 13.45 -1.95
C ILE A 32 6.57 12.73 -2.27
N LEU A 33 6.53 11.42 -2.51
CA LEU A 33 7.71 10.65 -2.88
C LEU A 33 8.32 11.16 -4.19
N GLY A 34 7.50 11.33 -5.23
CA GLY A 34 7.93 11.85 -6.53
C GLY A 34 8.51 13.26 -6.42
N SER A 35 7.85 14.16 -5.69
CA SER A 35 8.34 15.53 -5.47
C SER A 35 9.69 15.54 -4.74
N SER A 36 9.86 14.68 -3.73
CA SER A 36 11.13 14.55 -3.00
C SER A 36 12.28 14.09 -3.91
N ILE A 37 12.01 13.10 -4.78
CA ILE A 37 13.01 12.60 -5.75
C ILE A 37 13.35 13.68 -6.77
N ILE A 38 12.34 14.34 -7.35
CA ILE A 38 12.53 15.42 -8.34
C ILE A 38 13.35 16.57 -7.72
N LYS A 39 13.00 17.00 -6.51
CA LYS A 39 13.73 18.06 -5.80
C LYS A 39 15.20 17.71 -5.63
N ASN A 40 15.48 16.47 -5.23
CA ASN A 40 16.83 15.98 -5.06
C ASN A 40 17.63 15.93 -6.38
N ILE A 41 17.00 15.54 -7.49
CA ILE A 41 17.65 15.50 -8.81
C ILE A 41 17.92 16.91 -9.35
N VAL A 42 16.94 17.82 -9.25
CA VAL A 42 17.01 19.16 -9.86
C VAL A 42 17.92 20.10 -9.07
N TYR A 43 17.74 20.16 -7.75
CA TYR A 43 18.50 21.09 -6.92
C TYR A 43 19.79 20.47 -6.39
N GLY A 44 19.90 19.15 -6.37
CA GLY A 44 21.01 18.46 -5.72
C GLY A 44 20.84 18.40 -4.20
N SER A 45 21.77 17.72 -3.53
CA SER A 45 21.80 17.59 -2.07
C SER A 45 23.01 18.35 -1.51
N TYR A 46 22.75 19.23 -0.55
CA TYR A 46 23.76 20.02 0.16
C TYR A 46 23.65 19.84 1.67
N TYR A 47 24.74 20.10 2.37
CA TYR A 47 24.80 20.17 3.83
C TYR A 47 25.51 21.45 4.26
N ASN A 48 25.10 21.96 5.42
CA ASN A 48 25.70 23.12 6.05
C ASN A 48 26.96 22.69 6.80
N ALA A 49 28.12 23.21 6.41
CA ALA A 49 29.41 22.95 7.04
C ALA A 49 29.98 24.22 7.67
N TRP A 50 30.50 24.14 8.89
CA TRP A 50 31.22 25.26 9.51
C TRP A 50 32.60 25.43 8.86
N ASP A 51 32.90 26.64 8.38
CA ASP A 51 34.22 27.01 7.89
C ASP A 51 34.93 27.91 8.89
N ALA A 52 35.98 27.38 9.53
CA ALA A 52 36.76 28.09 10.54
C ALA A 52 37.56 29.28 9.98
N ALA A 53 37.91 29.28 8.69
CA ALA A 53 38.65 30.37 8.06
C ALA A 53 37.74 31.57 7.75
N LEU A 54 36.49 31.29 7.39
CA LEU A 54 35.49 32.32 7.08
C LEU A 54 34.61 32.70 8.28
N GLY A 55 34.69 31.96 9.39
CA GLY A 55 33.89 32.16 10.59
C GLY A 55 32.38 32.06 10.35
N LYS A 56 31.96 31.27 9.34
CA LYS A 56 30.55 31.16 8.93
C LYS A 56 30.21 29.75 8.44
N VAL A 57 28.91 29.47 8.43
CA VAL A 57 28.35 28.26 7.83
C VAL A 57 28.32 28.42 6.30
N VAL A 58 28.83 27.43 5.58
CA VAL A 58 28.88 27.38 4.11
C VAL A 58 28.18 26.10 3.64
N GLU A 59 27.33 26.22 2.63
CA GLU A 59 26.70 25.06 1.99
C GLU A 59 27.72 24.30 1.14
N LYS A 60 27.88 23.01 1.41
CA LYS A 60 28.73 22.10 0.65
C LYS A 60 27.89 20.99 0.04
N GLN A 61 28.26 20.58 -1.18
CA GLN A 61 27.58 19.50 -1.88
C GLN A 61 27.97 18.14 -1.28
N TRP A 62 27.01 17.22 -1.18
CA TRP A 62 27.30 15.85 -0.77
C TRP A 62 28.15 15.12 -1.83
N PRO A 63 29.19 14.38 -1.42
CA PRO A 63 29.96 13.56 -2.35
C PRO A 63 29.11 12.39 -2.87
N GLY A 64 29.40 11.94 -4.11
CA GLY A 64 28.57 10.97 -4.84
C GLY A 64 28.35 9.62 -4.13
N TRP A 65 29.31 9.15 -3.32
CA TRP A 65 29.18 7.87 -2.60
C TRP A 65 28.05 7.88 -1.55
N CYS A 66 27.65 9.06 -1.06
CA CYS A 66 26.55 9.18 -0.10
C CYS A 66 25.21 8.76 -0.72
N TRP A 67 25.00 9.01 -2.01
CA TRP A 67 23.82 8.53 -2.73
C TRP A 67 23.75 7.01 -2.79
N GLY A 68 24.90 6.36 -2.95
CA GLY A 68 25.00 4.90 -2.88
C GLY A 68 24.59 4.36 -1.51
N LEU A 69 25.06 5.00 -0.44
CA LEU A 69 24.70 4.63 0.94
C LEU A 69 23.19 4.77 1.19
N VAL A 70 22.59 5.90 0.77
CA VAL A 70 21.14 6.12 0.86
C VAL A 70 20.38 5.04 0.10
N GLY A 71 20.80 4.73 -1.14
CA GLY A 71 20.19 3.68 -1.94
C GLY A 71 20.23 2.32 -1.25
N VAL A 72 21.39 1.93 -0.70
CA VAL A 72 21.54 0.67 0.06
C VAL A 72 20.62 0.64 1.27
N LEU A 73 20.53 1.73 2.03
CA LEU A 73 19.69 1.80 3.23
C LEU A 73 18.20 1.65 2.89
N VAL A 74 17.74 2.35 1.84
CA VAL A 74 16.35 2.27 1.37
C VAL A 74 16.04 0.88 0.84
N LEU A 75 16.93 0.32 0.01
CA LEU A 75 16.75 -1.02 -0.55
C LEU A 75 16.76 -2.08 0.55
N LEU A 76 17.68 -2.03 1.51
CA LEU A 76 17.72 -3.00 2.61
C LEU A 76 16.41 -3.03 3.40
N SER A 77 15.79 -1.87 3.63
CA SER A 77 14.48 -1.77 4.29
C SER A 77 13.36 -2.32 3.40
N ALA A 78 13.31 -1.91 2.14
CA ALA A 78 12.22 -2.25 1.23
C ALA A 78 12.31 -3.66 0.62
N LEU A 79 13.49 -4.28 0.58
CA LEU A 79 13.78 -5.53 -0.12
C LEU A 79 13.06 -6.75 0.49
N TRP A 80 12.69 -6.69 1.77
CA TRP A 80 11.99 -7.80 2.43
C TRP A 80 10.64 -8.13 1.79
N ILE A 81 9.89 -7.11 1.35
CA ILE A 81 8.58 -7.27 0.73
C ILE A 81 8.68 -8.07 -0.60
N PRO A 82 9.45 -7.62 -1.62
CA PRO A 82 9.64 -8.40 -2.85
C PRO A 82 10.46 -9.66 -2.61
N GLY A 83 11.37 -9.68 -1.63
CA GLY A 83 12.17 -10.85 -1.28
C GLY A 83 11.29 -12.04 -0.85
N ILE A 84 10.35 -11.81 0.07
CA ILE A 84 9.40 -12.84 0.49
C ILE A 84 8.50 -13.24 -0.68
N ALA A 85 8.02 -12.28 -1.48
CA ALA A 85 7.22 -12.59 -2.67
C ALA A 85 7.98 -13.49 -3.68
N LEU A 86 9.26 -13.20 -3.95
CA LEU A 86 10.11 -14.00 -4.83
C LEU A 86 10.38 -15.39 -4.27
N THR A 87 10.66 -15.52 -2.96
CA THR A 87 10.87 -16.85 -2.35
C THR A 87 9.62 -17.73 -2.47
N ARG A 88 8.43 -17.16 -2.28
CA ARG A 88 7.16 -17.86 -2.53
C ARG A 88 6.97 -18.24 -3.99
N LEU A 89 7.28 -17.36 -4.93
CA LEU A 89 7.22 -17.66 -6.37
C LEU A 89 8.20 -18.76 -6.81
N CYS A 90 9.37 -18.83 -6.17
CA CYS A 90 10.37 -19.89 -6.40
C CYS A 90 10.05 -21.20 -5.65
N GLY A 91 8.91 -21.30 -4.96
CA GLY A 91 8.48 -22.50 -4.24
C GLY A 91 9.23 -22.75 -2.92
N ILE A 92 9.96 -21.76 -2.41
CA ILE A 92 10.65 -21.83 -1.12
C ILE A 92 9.73 -21.22 -0.07
N HIS A 93 9.03 -22.08 0.66
CA HIS A 93 8.11 -21.66 1.71
C HIS A 93 8.84 -21.49 3.05
N VAL A 94 9.35 -20.29 3.30
CA VAL A 94 10.17 -19.98 4.49
C VAL A 94 9.33 -19.83 5.76
N ILE A 95 8.09 -19.36 5.63
CA ILE A 95 7.17 -19.08 6.74
C ILE A 95 6.02 -20.07 6.65
N HIS A 96 5.75 -20.82 7.72
CA HIS A 96 4.59 -21.70 7.80
C HIS A 96 3.30 -20.87 7.67
N ASP A 97 2.38 -21.27 6.80
CA ASP A 97 1.08 -20.61 6.73
C ASP A 97 0.28 -21.03 7.97
N GLU A 98 0.01 -20.09 8.87
CA GLU A 98 -0.93 -20.33 9.96
C GLU A 98 -2.33 -20.53 9.37
N GLU A 99 -3.02 -21.56 9.87
CA GLU A 99 -4.43 -21.73 9.55
C GLU A 99 -5.21 -20.50 10.04
N PRO A 100 -6.19 -20.01 9.25
CA PRO A 100 -6.95 -18.84 9.66
C PRO A 100 -7.64 -19.13 10.99
N ALA A 101 -7.48 -18.22 11.95
CA ALA A 101 -8.15 -18.33 13.24
C ALA A 101 -9.67 -18.40 13.05
N TRP A 102 -10.32 -19.22 13.86
CA TRP A 102 -11.78 -19.29 13.87
C TRP A 102 -12.37 -17.90 14.15
N PHE A 103 -13.30 -17.46 13.30
CA PHE A 103 -13.93 -16.15 13.37
C PHE A 103 -15.47 -16.27 13.29
N PRO A 104 -16.23 -15.75 14.27
CA PRO A 104 -17.69 -15.94 14.36
C PRO A 104 -18.48 -15.02 13.42
N VAL A 105 -18.36 -15.24 12.11
CA VAL A 105 -18.97 -14.39 11.07
C VAL A 105 -20.50 -14.38 11.16
N GLU A 106 -21.12 -15.54 11.40
CA GLU A 106 -22.58 -15.67 11.41
C GLU A 106 -23.20 -14.98 12.65
N GLU A 107 -22.60 -15.18 13.82
CA GLU A 107 -23.04 -14.55 15.07
C GLU A 107 -22.96 -13.02 14.99
N LEU A 108 -21.89 -12.47 14.40
CA LEU A 108 -21.75 -11.02 14.21
C LEU A 108 -22.78 -10.46 13.24
N LYS A 109 -23.09 -11.18 12.15
CA LYS A 109 -24.15 -10.78 11.21
C LYS A 109 -25.52 -10.77 11.87
N GLU A 110 -25.81 -11.74 12.72
CA GLU A 110 -27.05 -11.81 13.48
C GLU A 110 -27.13 -10.68 14.51
N PHE A 111 -26.07 -10.48 15.31
CA PHE A 111 -26.00 -9.44 16.34
C PHE A 111 -26.17 -8.03 15.76
N HIS A 112 -25.52 -7.74 14.64
CA HIS A 112 -25.61 -6.46 13.96
C HIS A 112 -26.80 -6.37 12.98
N THR A 113 -27.58 -7.45 12.80
CA THR A 113 -28.70 -7.51 11.84
C THR A 113 -28.29 -7.08 10.41
N ILE A 114 -27.11 -7.52 9.97
CA ILE A 114 -26.53 -7.13 8.67
C ILE A 114 -27.24 -7.90 7.55
N LEU A 115 -27.92 -7.18 6.65
CA LEU A 115 -28.50 -7.74 5.43
C LEU A 115 -27.42 -7.88 4.35
N PRO A 116 -27.52 -8.86 3.42
CA PRO A 116 -26.59 -8.97 2.30
C PRO A 116 -26.67 -7.69 1.46
N HIS A 117 -25.61 -6.88 1.54
CA HIS A 117 -25.55 -5.59 0.86
C HIS A 117 -25.45 -5.77 -0.65
N LYS A 118 -26.32 -5.10 -1.39
CA LYS A 118 -26.28 -5.08 -2.86
C LYS A 118 -25.41 -3.91 -3.32
N VAL A 119 -24.35 -4.23 -4.07
CA VAL A 119 -23.43 -3.22 -4.61
C VAL A 119 -24.18 -2.20 -5.47
N THR A 120 -24.01 -0.93 -5.14
CA THR A 120 -24.67 0.17 -5.86
C THR A 120 -23.96 0.46 -7.19
N ALA A 121 -24.66 0.98 -8.20
CA ALA A 121 -24.06 1.31 -9.50
C ALA A 121 -22.85 2.27 -9.40
N CYS A 122 -22.90 3.23 -8.47
CA CYS A 122 -21.76 4.10 -8.17
C CYS A 122 -20.57 3.33 -7.59
N GLU A 123 -20.79 2.36 -6.69
CA GLU A 123 -19.73 1.55 -6.11
C GLU A 123 -19.06 0.65 -7.15
N ARG A 124 -19.87 0.07 -8.04
CA ARG A 124 -19.39 -0.72 -9.18
C ARG A 124 -18.49 0.08 -10.10
N LYS A 125 -18.88 1.32 -10.44
CA LYS A 125 -18.14 2.17 -11.39
C LYS A 125 -16.93 2.86 -10.76
N LEU A 126 -17.08 3.35 -9.52
CA LEU A 126 -16.06 4.16 -8.85
C LEU A 126 -15.06 3.31 -8.08
N PHE A 127 -15.47 2.18 -7.50
CA PHE A 127 -14.59 1.32 -6.70
C PHE A 127 -14.31 -0.03 -7.35
N PHE A 128 -14.87 -0.31 -8.53
CA PHE A 128 -14.71 -1.61 -9.22
C PHE A 128 -15.13 -2.80 -8.35
N MET A 129 -16.13 -2.62 -7.50
CA MET A 129 -16.71 -3.70 -6.69
C MET A 129 -17.54 -4.64 -7.58
N LYS A 130 -17.32 -5.95 -7.44
CA LYS A 130 -18.15 -6.98 -8.07
C LYS A 130 -19.31 -7.36 -7.15
N ASP A 131 -20.37 -7.90 -7.75
CA ASP A 131 -21.55 -8.38 -7.01
C ASP A 131 -21.24 -9.59 -6.11
N ASP A 132 -20.08 -10.24 -6.32
CA ASP A 132 -19.57 -11.38 -5.56
C ASP A 132 -18.79 -10.97 -4.29
N GLY A 133 -18.76 -9.67 -3.95
CA GLY A 133 -17.99 -9.14 -2.82
C GLY A 133 -16.47 -9.04 -3.07
N SER A 134 -15.96 -9.64 -4.16
CA SER A 134 -14.56 -9.48 -4.57
C SER A 134 -14.28 -8.08 -5.12
N GLU A 135 -13.28 -7.41 -4.55
CA GLU A 135 -12.82 -6.10 -5.02
C GLU A 135 -11.94 -6.28 -6.28
N GLY A 136 -12.33 -5.66 -7.40
CA GLY A 136 -11.50 -5.65 -8.61
C GLY A 136 -10.24 -4.80 -8.42
N LEU A 137 -9.09 -5.37 -8.79
CA LEU A 137 -7.85 -4.59 -8.96
C LEU A 137 -8.02 -3.59 -10.12
N CYS A 138 -7.34 -2.44 -10.02
CA CYS A 138 -7.29 -1.45 -11.09
C CYS A 138 -6.66 -2.00 -12.38
N CYS A 139 -5.94 -3.12 -12.29
CA CYS A 139 -5.40 -3.87 -13.42
C CYS A 139 -6.20 -5.16 -13.59
N PRO A 140 -6.66 -5.51 -14.81
CA PRO A 140 -7.31 -6.79 -15.04
C PRO A 140 -6.29 -7.91 -14.83
N ILE A 141 -6.40 -8.63 -13.71
CA ILE A 141 -5.78 -9.95 -13.59
C ILE A 141 -6.67 -10.90 -14.39
N GLY A 142 -6.08 -11.61 -15.35
CA GLY A 142 -6.77 -12.61 -16.15
C GLY A 142 -7.57 -13.54 -15.25
N GLY A 143 -8.83 -13.77 -15.59
CA GLY A 143 -9.72 -14.63 -14.81
C GLY A 143 -9.17 -16.06 -14.70
N PRO A 144 -9.68 -16.83 -13.72
CA PRO A 144 -9.29 -18.23 -13.57
C PRO A 144 -9.48 -18.97 -14.89
N THR A 145 -8.42 -19.59 -15.38
CA THR A 145 -8.52 -20.53 -16.50
C THR A 145 -9.39 -21.67 -16.02
N THR A 146 -10.53 -21.87 -16.68
CA THR A 146 -11.40 -23.03 -16.47
C THR A 146 -10.64 -24.28 -16.89
N ALA A 147 -9.90 -24.87 -15.96
CA ALA A 147 -9.31 -26.18 -16.10
C ALA A 147 -9.37 -26.81 -14.71
N ASP A 148 -10.56 -27.28 -14.34
CA ASP A 148 -10.79 -28.42 -13.46
C ASP A 148 -12.23 -28.88 -13.73
N VAL A 149 -12.33 -29.92 -14.58
CA VAL A 149 -13.55 -30.72 -14.86
C VAL A 149 -13.53 -31.91 -13.93
#